data_AF-W6KP30-F1
#
_entry.id   AF-W6KP30-F1
#
_cell.length_a   1.000
_cell.length_b   1.000
_cell.length_c   1.000
_cell.angle_alpha   90.00
_cell.angle_beta   90.00
_cell.angle_gamma   90.00
#
_symmetry.space_group_name_H-M   'P 1'
#
loop_
_entity.id
_entity.type
_entity.pdbx_description
1 polymer ?
#
loop_
_entity_poly.entity_id
_entity_poly.type
_entity_poly.pdbx_seq_one_letter_code
_entity_poly.pdbx_strand_id
1 'polypeptide(L)'
;MPSGPAPQNPVGKREQTFVSLNSHEDQLPSINYIRLVAHSMSPEGKVVRNDFAVHKRAARFCRLLDTVLDVADFSTQSKPDLVSGTIPPVTLDQATKEGCEVVLEYLDLVQIRMPTNISKPLRAPLEELVQPWEMAFLLGKCFGDINVEESAEFKTSAFFKTIVKRGPRSLDRILEVAMLSDFLIIESLRNLTCAFLSSLGLSASNEDELLKLCGLDAELSEEDLEPVYAQLGFLRYH
;
A
#
# COMPACT_ATOMS: atom_id res chain seq x y z
N MET A 1 -16.34 50.35 -10.87
CA MET A 1 -16.65 49.66 -9.60
C MET A 1 -15.93 48.32 -9.64
N PRO A 2 -15.04 48.02 -8.69
CA PRO A 2 -14.32 46.75 -8.67
C PRO A 2 -15.26 45.63 -8.25
N SER A 3 -15.34 44.59 -9.08
CA SER A 3 -16.00 43.32 -8.81
C SER A 3 -15.29 42.63 -7.64
N GLY A 4 -15.99 42.46 -6.53
CA GLY A 4 -15.48 41.72 -5.38
C GLY A 4 -15.20 40.24 -5.73
N PRO A 5 -14.28 39.58 -5.00
CA PRO A 5 -13.98 38.18 -5.23
C PRO A 5 -15.22 37.33 -4.99
N ALA A 6 -15.47 36.38 -5.90
CA ALA A 6 -16.55 35.42 -5.79
C ALA A 6 -16.45 34.63 -4.46
N PRO A 7 -17.58 34.27 -3.84
CA PRO A 7 -17.58 33.51 -2.60
C PRO A 7 -16.87 32.18 -2.81
N GLN A 8 -15.78 31.96 -2.07
CA GLN A 8 -15.13 30.67 -1.97
C GLN A 8 -16.12 29.71 -1.29
N ASN A 9 -16.56 28.69 -2.01
CA ASN A 9 -17.29 27.59 -1.40
C ASN A 9 -16.44 27.00 -0.27
N PRO A 10 -17.02 26.72 0.91
CA PRO A 10 -16.28 26.08 1.99
C PRO A 10 -15.75 24.74 1.48
N VAL A 11 -14.49 24.46 1.80
CA VAL A 11 -13.83 23.16 1.56
C VAL A 11 -14.68 22.10 2.25
N GLY A 12 -15.54 21.43 1.48
CA GLY A 12 -16.38 20.35 1.98
C GLY A 12 -15.49 19.29 2.62
N LYS A 13 -15.86 18.83 3.82
CA LYS A 13 -15.24 17.66 4.44
C LYS A 13 -15.21 16.55 3.39
N ARG A 14 -14.01 16.18 2.97
CA ARG A 14 -13.78 15.18 1.94
C ARG A 14 -14.33 13.86 2.48
N GLU A 15 -15.41 13.36 1.89
CA GLU A 15 -16.00 12.08 2.30
C GLU A 15 -15.00 10.97 1.96
N GLN A 16 -14.46 10.33 2.99
CA GLN A 16 -13.68 9.11 2.85
C GLN A 16 -14.57 8.05 2.21
N THR A 17 -14.02 7.29 1.27
CA THR A 17 -14.78 6.23 0.60
C THR A 17 -14.70 4.89 1.31
N PHE A 18 -14.16 4.87 2.53
CA PHE A 18 -14.19 3.71 3.40
C PHE A 18 -14.49 4.08 4.85
N VAL A 19 -15.03 3.13 5.60
CA VAL A 19 -15.31 3.24 7.03
C VAL A 19 -14.92 1.94 7.72
N SER A 20 -14.19 2.02 8.83
CA SER A 20 -13.96 0.86 9.72
C SER A 20 -15.24 0.58 10.51
N LEU A 21 -15.68 -0.68 10.47
CA LEU A 21 -16.85 -1.15 11.21
C LEU A 21 -16.41 -1.65 12.59
N ASN A 22 -17.24 -1.40 13.60
CA ASN A 22 -16.95 -1.79 14.98
C ASN A 22 -17.30 -3.26 15.24
N SER A 23 -18.20 -3.83 14.44
CA SER A 23 -18.64 -5.22 14.55
C SER A 23 -18.89 -5.87 13.19
N HIS A 24 -18.77 -7.19 13.16
CA HIS A 24 -19.19 -8.03 12.04
C HIS A 24 -20.71 -7.99 11.79
N GLU A 25 -21.49 -7.53 12.79
CA GLU A 25 -22.94 -7.35 12.71
C GLU A 25 -23.35 -5.94 12.24
N ASP A 26 -22.41 -5.00 12.16
CA ASP A 26 -22.72 -3.63 11.76
C ASP A 26 -23.28 -3.60 10.34
N GLN A 27 -24.24 -2.73 10.05
CA GLN A 27 -24.78 -2.59 8.70
C GLN A 27 -23.83 -1.78 7.82
N LEU A 28 -23.80 -2.11 6.52
CA LEU A 28 -23.14 -1.26 5.54
C LEU A 28 -23.84 0.10 5.46
N PRO A 29 -23.11 1.22 5.25
CA PRO A 29 -23.72 2.56 5.20
C PRO A 29 -24.79 2.69 4.11
N SER A 30 -24.63 1.99 2.98
CA SER A 30 -25.64 1.87 1.93
C SER A 30 -25.31 0.70 1.00
N ILE A 31 -26.20 0.43 0.04
CA ILE A 31 -25.99 -0.57 -1.03
C ILE A 31 -24.79 -0.26 -1.95
N ASN A 32 -24.23 0.95 -1.85
CA ASN A 32 -23.06 1.39 -2.61
C ASN A 32 -21.75 1.01 -1.92
N TYR A 33 -21.79 0.26 -0.82
CA TYR A 33 -20.61 -0.25 -0.14
C TYR A 33 -20.51 -1.76 -0.29
N ILE A 34 -19.29 -2.26 -0.23
CA ILE A 34 -18.96 -3.67 -0.11
C ILE A 34 -18.21 -3.89 1.21
N ARG A 35 -18.35 -5.08 1.78
CA ARG A 35 -17.62 -5.45 2.98
C ARG A 35 -16.28 -6.06 2.60
N LEU A 36 -15.21 -5.50 3.17
CA LEU A 36 -13.87 -6.08 3.17
C LEU A 36 -13.58 -6.55 4.60
N VAL A 37 -13.08 -7.77 4.76
CA VAL A 37 -12.79 -8.37 6.07
C VAL A 37 -11.31 -8.69 6.13
N ALA A 38 -10.60 -8.10 7.08
CA ALA A 38 -9.19 -8.36 7.33
C ALA A 38 -9.02 -9.27 8.54
N HIS A 39 -8.19 -10.30 8.41
CA HIS A 39 -7.80 -11.18 9.51
C HIS A 39 -6.31 -11.03 9.79
N SER A 40 -5.95 -10.73 11.03
CA SER A 40 -4.57 -10.74 11.49
C SER A 40 -4.40 -11.62 12.73
N MET A 41 -3.15 -11.94 13.07
CA MET A 41 -2.81 -12.64 14.31
C MET A 41 -2.32 -11.63 15.34
N SER A 42 -2.90 -11.64 16.54
CA SER A 42 -2.41 -10.86 17.67
C SER A 42 -1.10 -11.42 18.20
N PRO A 43 -0.32 -10.65 18.98
CA PRO A 43 0.90 -11.15 19.64
C PRO A 43 0.65 -12.38 20.52
N GLU A 44 -0.57 -12.53 21.05
CA GLU A 44 -1.01 -13.67 21.86
C GLU A 44 -1.49 -14.87 21.02
N GLY A 45 -1.35 -14.81 19.69
CA GLY A 45 -1.75 -15.87 18.77
C GLY A 45 -3.25 -15.97 18.52
N LYS A 46 -4.02 -14.91 18.79
CA LYS A 46 -5.47 -14.88 18.53
C LYS A 46 -5.76 -14.26 17.18
N VAL A 47 -6.75 -14.80 16.46
CA VAL A 47 -7.25 -14.18 15.23
C VAL A 47 -8.01 -12.90 15.59
N VAL A 48 -7.57 -11.78 15.03
CA VAL A 48 -8.23 -10.47 15.10
C VAL A 48 -8.92 -10.23 13.77
N ARG A 49 -10.22 -9.93 13.83
CA ARG A 49 -11.05 -9.61 12.65
C ARG A 49 -11.35 -8.12 12.64
N ASN A 50 -11.09 -7.48 11.49
CA ASN A 50 -11.43 -6.08 11.25
C ASN A 50 -12.28 -5.99 9.98
N ASP A 51 -13.44 -5.34 10.08
CA ASP A 51 -14.35 -5.19 8.96
C ASP A 51 -14.31 -3.74 8.45
N PHE A 52 -14.36 -3.57 7.13
CA PHE A 52 -14.40 -2.28 6.47
C PHE A 52 -15.56 -2.24 5.49
N ALA A 53 -16.28 -1.13 5.49
CA ALA A 53 -17.19 -0.79 4.41
C ALA A 53 -16.42 0.05 3.37
N VAL A 54 -16.30 -0.45 2.14
CA VAL A 54 -15.61 0.24 1.04
C VAL A 54 -16.62 0.63 -0.04
N HIS A 55 -16.65 1.90 -0.43
CA HIS A 55 -17.56 2.38 -1.45
C HIS A 55 -17.19 1.79 -2.81
N LYS A 56 -18.19 1.36 -3.59
CA LYS A 56 -18.03 0.71 -4.90
C LYS A 56 -17.15 1.53 -5.85
N ARG A 57 -17.31 2.86 -5.87
CA ARG A 57 -16.47 3.77 -6.67
C ARG A 57 -14.96 3.61 -6.40
N ALA A 58 -14.57 3.48 -5.14
CA ALA A 58 -13.16 3.31 -4.76
C ALA A 58 -12.70 1.88 -5.01
N ALA A 59 -13.55 0.90 -4.72
CA ALA A 59 -13.30 -0.50 -4.99
C ALA A 59 -12.99 -0.77 -6.48
N ARG A 60 -13.56 -0.02 -7.42
CA ARG A 60 -13.24 -0.15 -8.86
C ARG A 60 -11.79 0.19 -9.25
N PHE A 61 -11.03 0.86 -8.37
CA PHE A 61 -9.57 1.06 -8.58
C PHE A 61 -8.74 -0.17 -8.20
N CYS A 62 -9.39 -1.19 -7.63
CA CYS A 62 -8.82 -2.49 -7.32
C CYS A 62 -9.41 -3.50 -8.29
N ARG A 63 -8.59 -4.09 -9.17
CA ARG A 63 -9.09 -4.94 -10.26
C ARG A 63 -9.75 -6.23 -9.77
N LEU A 64 -9.31 -6.75 -8.62
CA LEU A 64 -9.98 -7.88 -7.98
C LEU A 64 -11.42 -7.50 -7.59
N LEU A 65 -11.58 -6.37 -6.90
CA LEU A 65 -12.89 -5.89 -6.46
C LEU A 65 -13.76 -5.46 -7.64
N ASP A 66 -13.19 -4.83 -8.67
CA ASP A 66 -13.90 -4.47 -9.90
C ASP A 66 -14.53 -5.71 -10.57
N THR A 67 -13.78 -6.80 -10.65
CA THR A 67 -14.29 -8.09 -11.16
C THR A 67 -15.44 -8.63 -10.30
N VAL A 68 -15.32 -8.53 -8.98
CA VAL A 68 -16.39 -8.94 -8.04
C VAL A 68 -17.65 -8.07 -8.22
N LEU A 69 -17.48 -6.76 -8.41
CA LEU A 69 -18.58 -5.83 -8.65
C LEU A 69 -19.29 -6.13 -9.96
N ASP A 70 -18.55 -6.38 -11.04
CA ASP A 70 -19.12 -6.69 -12.33
C ASP A 70 -19.96 -7.98 -12.27
N VAL A 71 -19.46 -9.04 -11.64
CA VAL A 71 -20.22 -10.29 -11.44
C VAL A 71 -21.51 -10.04 -10.65
N ALA A 72 -21.45 -9.20 -9.62
CA ALA A 72 -22.61 -8.86 -8.82
C ALA A 72 -23.66 -8.06 -9.60
N ASP A 73 -23.23 -7.12 -10.47
CA ASP A 73 -24.11 -6.31 -11.32
C ASP A 73 -24.88 -7.18 -12.33
N PHE A 74 -24.33 -8.33 -12.75
CA PHE A 74 -25.04 -9.32 -13.59
C PHE A 74 -25.97 -10.26 -12.80
N SER A 75 -25.80 -10.37 -11.49
CA SER A 75 -26.62 -11.24 -10.66
C SER A 75 -27.96 -10.58 -10.30
N THR A 76 -29.04 -11.02 -10.95
CA THR A 76 -30.40 -10.46 -10.76
C THR A 76 -31.15 -11.04 -9.54
N GLN A 77 -30.49 -11.82 -8.68
CA GLN A 77 -31.21 -12.80 -7.84
C GLN A 77 -31.05 -12.75 -6.31
N SER A 78 -30.35 -11.79 -5.71
CA SER A 78 -30.26 -11.72 -4.24
C SER A 78 -30.93 -10.47 -3.67
N LYS A 79 -31.90 -10.67 -2.75
CA LYS A 79 -32.31 -9.61 -1.82
C LYS A 79 -31.08 -9.27 -0.96
N PRO A 80 -30.61 -8.01 -0.92
CA PRO A 80 -29.47 -7.65 -0.09
C PRO A 80 -29.75 -7.93 1.38
N ASP A 81 -28.87 -8.70 2.01
CA ASP A 81 -28.67 -8.64 3.45
C ASP A 81 -27.89 -7.34 3.74
N LEU A 82 -28.34 -6.51 4.68
CA LEU A 82 -27.66 -5.24 5.00
C LEU A 82 -26.36 -5.46 5.80
N VAL A 83 -26.16 -6.65 6.37
CA VAL A 83 -24.92 -7.02 7.06
C VAL A 83 -23.84 -7.41 6.05
N SER A 84 -24.17 -8.33 5.14
CA SER A 84 -23.24 -8.83 4.12
C SER A 84 -23.15 -7.92 2.88
N GLY A 85 -24.21 -7.18 2.57
CA GLY A 85 -24.41 -6.44 1.32
C GLY A 85 -25.01 -7.30 0.20
N THR A 86 -25.09 -6.74 -1.01
CA THR A 86 -25.46 -7.50 -2.22
C THR A 86 -24.35 -8.45 -2.69
N ILE A 87 -23.16 -8.34 -2.10
CA ILE A 87 -21.92 -8.98 -2.55
C ILE A 87 -21.31 -9.69 -1.36
N PRO A 88 -20.87 -10.96 -1.49
CA PRO A 88 -20.15 -11.65 -0.43
C PRO A 88 -18.95 -10.83 0.06
N PRO A 89 -18.65 -10.83 1.38
CA PRO A 89 -17.49 -10.12 1.89
C PRO A 89 -16.18 -10.62 1.27
N VAL A 90 -15.31 -9.70 0.89
CA VAL A 90 -13.97 -10.04 0.38
C VAL A 90 -13.02 -10.13 1.56
N THR A 91 -12.37 -11.28 1.70
CA THR A 91 -11.50 -11.56 2.86
C THR A 91 -10.03 -11.34 2.50
N LEU A 92 -9.31 -10.66 3.38
CA LEU A 92 -7.87 -10.43 3.35
C LEU A 92 -7.24 -11.17 4.53
N ASP A 93 -6.72 -12.36 4.25
CA ASP A 93 -6.02 -13.15 5.25
C ASP A 93 -4.64 -12.54 5.50
N GLN A 94 -4.21 -12.54 6.77
CA GLN A 94 -2.94 -11.99 7.22
C GLN A 94 -2.77 -10.49 6.96
N ALA A 95 -3.86 -9.74 7.05
CA ALA A 95 -3.90 -8.29 6.88
C ALA A 95 -4.22 -7.59 8.20
N THR A 96 -3.35 -6.68 8.61
CA THR A 96 -3.56 -5.80 9.76
C THR A 96 -4.58 -4.71 9.43
N LYS A 97 -5.17 -4.13 10.48
CA LYS A 97 -6.09 -3.01 10.33
C LYS A 97 -5.39 -1.83 9.66
N GLU A 98 -4.18 -1.52 10.13
CA GLU A 98 -3.36 -0.40 9.69
C GLU A 98 -2.97 -0.55 8.21
N GLY A 99 -2.54 -1.75 7.79
CA GLY A 99 -2.21 -2.04 6.39
C GLY A 99 -3.41 -1.85 5.47
N CYS A 100 -4.58 -2.35 5.87
CA CYS A 100 -5.82 -2.13 5.13
C CYS A 100 -6.20 -0.65 5.05
N GLU A 101 -6.13 0.09 6.16
CA GLU A 101 -6.44 1.53 6.17
C GLU A 101 -5.53 2.31 5.21
N VAL A 102 -4.23 2.02 5.19
CA VAL A 102 -3.28 2.67 4.26
C VAL A 102 -3.65 2.40 2.80
N VAL A 103 -4.00 1.16 2.46
CA VAL A 103 -4.44 0.80 1.10
C VAL A 103 -5.74 1.52 0.73
N LEU A 104 -6.72 1.55 1.64
CA LEU A 104 -8.01 2.19 1.39
C LEU A 104 -7.89 3.72 1.28
N GLU A 105 -7.00 4.34 2.08
CA GLU A 105 -6.66 5.75 1.93
C GLU A 105 -5.99 6.05 0.58
N TYR A 106 -5.17 5.13 0.06
CA TYR A 106 -4.63 5.27 -1.30
C TYR A 106 -5.74 5.27 -2.35
N LEU A 107 -6.76 4.41 -2.21
CA LEU A 107 -7.92 4.39 -3.10
C LEU A 107 -8.71 5.72 -3.06
N ASP A 108 -8.77 6.38 -1.90
CA ASP A 108 -9.31 7.75 -1.76
C ASP A 108 -8.49 8.81 -2.50
N LEU A 109 -7.17 8.67 -2.52
CA LEU A 109 -6.28 9.60 -3.19
C LEU A 109 -6.38 9.48 -4.71
N VAL A 110 -6.35 8.26 -5.25
CA VAL A 110 -6.32 8.03 -6.70
C VAL A 110 -7.64 8.38 -7.41
N GLN A 111 -8.72 8.53 -6.65
CA GLN A 111 -9.98 9.06 -7.17
C GLN A 111 -9.89 10.51 -7.67
N ILE A 112 -8.91 11.28 -7.19
CA ILE A 112 -8.73 12.69 -7.56
C ILE A 112 -7.30 13.04 -7.98
N ARG A 113 -6.36 12.10 -7.85
CA ARG A 113 -4.96 12.27 -8.23
C ARG A 113 -4.59 11.14 -9.17
N MET A 114 -3.92 11.48 -10.27
CA MET A 114 -3.45 10.47 -11.21
C MET A 114 -2.10 9.91 -10.71
N PRO A 115 -1.99 8.58 -10.49
CA PRO A 115 -0.72 7.94 -10.17
C PRO A 115 0.27 8.02 -11.33
N THR A 116 1.56 8.05 -11.00
CA THR A 116 2.60 7.98 -12.01
C THR A 116 2.72 6.55 -12.53
N ASN A 117 2.85 6.42 -13.85
CA ASN A 117 3.17 5.14 -14.47
C ASN A 117 4.68 4.89 -14.38
N ILE A 118 5.10 4.13 -13.37
CA ILE A 118 6.50 3.79 -13.13
C ILE A 118 6.90 2.63 -14.05
N SER A 119 7.78 2.91 -15.00
CA SER A 119 8.37 1.88 -15.86
C SER A 119 9.43 1.07 -15.13
N LYS A 120 9.51 -0.24 -15.41
CA LYS A 120 10.59 -1.12 -14.96
C LYS A 120 11.57 -1.39 -16.13
N PRO A 121 12.90 -1.37 -15.91
CA PRO A 121 13.62 -0.95 -14.70
C PRO A 121 13.50 0.55 -14.46
N LEU A 122 13.80 0.99 -13.22
CA LEU A 122 13.87 2.42 -12.90
C LEU A 122 14.96 3.08 -13.75
N ARG A 123 14.61 4.20 -14.40
CA ARG A 123 15.51 4.93 -15.32
C ARG A 123 16.19 6.14 -14.69
N ALA A 124 15.79 6.50 -13.47
CA ALA A 124 16.28 7.62 -12.69
C ALA A 124 15.99 7.35 -11.19
N PRO A 125 16.53 8.16 -10.26
CA PRO A 125 16.14 8.13 -8.85
C PRO A 125 14.62 8.28 -8.69
N LEU A 126 14.03 7.55 -7.73
CA LEU A 126 12.57 7.47 -7.61
C LEU A 126 11.92 8.83 -7.35
N GLU A 127 12.57 9.68 -6.55
CA GLU A 127 12.16 11.05 -6.27
C GLU A 127 11.96 11.92 -7.52
N GLU A 128 12.61 11.59 -8.64
CA GLU A 128 12.46 12.28 -9.93
C GLU A 128 11.35 11.66 -10.80
N LEU A 129 10.94 10.43 -10.49
CA LEU A 129 10.01 9.65 -11.29
C LEU A 129 8.57 9.69 -10.80
N VAL A 130 8.32 10.11 -9.55
CA VAL A 130 6.99 10.10 -8.94
C VAL A 130 6.51 11.51 -8.61
N GLN A 131 5.20 11.67 -8.46
CA GLN A 131 4.64 12.94 -8.01
C GLN A 131 4.95 13.18 -6.52
N PRO A 132 5.08 14.44 -6.08
CA PRO A 132 5.32 14.75 -4.67
C PRO A 132 4.30 14.12 -3.72
N TRP A 133 3.05 13.96 -4.16
CA TRP A 133 2.04 13.33 -3.32
C TRP A 133 2.22 11.83 -3.12
N GLU A 134 2.82 11.13 -4.09
CA GLU A 134 3.11 9.70 -4.01
C GLU A 134 4.24 9.48 -3.00
N MET A 135 5.26 10.34 -3.05
CA MET A 135 6.34 10.33 -2.06
C MET A 135 5.81 10.68 -0.66
N ALA A 136 4.98 11.72 -0.55
CA ALA A 136 4.30 12.08 0.69
C ALA A 136 3.47 10.91 1.28
N PHE A 137 2.76 10.18 0.41
CA PHE A 137 1.98 9.02 0.80
C PHE A 137 2.89 7.90 1.34
N LEU A 138 3.97 7.56 0.63
CA LEU A 138 4.93 6.56 1.08
C LEU A 138 5.50 6.92 2.46
N LEU A 139 6.02 8.14 2.60
CA LEU A 139 6.68 8.59 3.83
C LEU A 139 5.71 8.74 5.00
N GLY A 140 4.55 9.35 4.77
CA GLY A 140 3.58 9.64 5.82
C GLY A 140 2.72 8.42 6.21
N LYS A 141 2.27 7.63 5.24
CA LYS A 141 1.30 6.54 5.46
C LYS A 141 1.95 5.17 5.55
N CYS A 142 2.92 4.87 4.69
CA CYS A 142 3.59 3.56 4.72
C CYS A 142 4.65 3.48 5.82
N PHE A 143 5.27 4.59 6.23
CA PHE A 143 6.28 4.61 7.31
C PHE A 143 5.82 5.30 8.61
N GLY A 144 4.67 5.97 8.61
CA GLY A 144 3.96 6.44 9.82
C GLY A 144 4.60 7.59 10.61
N ASP A 145 5.87 7.92 10.36
CA ASP A 145 6.69 8.75 11.26
C ASP A 145 7.41 9.92 10.58
N ILE A 146 7.08 10.24 9.33
CA ILE A 146 7.85 11.22 8.55
C ILE A 146 6.93 12.37 8.19
N ASN A 147 7.32 13.56 8.63
CA ASN A 147 6.59 14.77 8.36
C ASN A 147 6.72 15.12 6.86
N VAL A 148 5.58 15.12 6.18
CA VAL A 148 5.46 15.25 4.72
C VAL A 148 5.96 16.61 4.21
N GLU A 149 5.98 17.65 5.04
CA GLU A 149 6.42 18.99 4.65
C GLU A 149 7.92 19.06 4.25
N GLU A 150 8.72 18.05 4.62
CA GLU A 150 10.13 17.92 4.23
C GLU A 150 10.33 17.24 2.86
N SER A 151 9.26 16.86 2.15
CA SER A 151 9.37 16.01 0.94
C SER A 151 10.03 16.68 -0.27
N ALA A 152 10.17 18.01 -0.28
CA ALA A 152 10.74 18.75 -1.42
C ALA A 152 12.25 18.49 -1.60
N GLU A 153 12.95 18.06 -0.54
CA GLU A 153 14.37 17.70 -0.56
C GLU A 153 14.62 16.23 -0.19
N PHE A 154 13.59 15.38 -0.28
CA PHE A 154 13.71 13.98 0.08
C PHE A 154 14.74 13.27 -0.80
N LYS A 155 15.73 12.65 -0.16
CA LYS A 155 16.71 11.78 -0.81
C LYS A 155 16.59 10.37 -0.26
N THR A 156 16.32 9.42 -1.14
CA THR A 156 16.14 8.01 -0.79
C THR A 156 17.37 7.45 -0.04
N SER A 157 18.58 7.89 -0.40
CA SER A 157 19.83 7.48 0.26
C SER A 157 19.98 7.98 1.70
N ALA A 158 19.48 9.18 2.02
CA ALA A 158 19.44 9.66 3.40
C ALA A 158 18.40 8.89 4.22
N PHE A 159 17.27 8.57 3.59
CA PHE A 159 16.20 7.82 4.23
C PHE A 159 16.60 6.37 4.53
N PHE A 160 17.33 5.72 3.63
CA PHE A 160 17.90 4.38 3.83
C PHE A 160 18.66 4.27 5.16
N LYS A 161 19.53 5.25 5.48
CA LYS A 161 20.27 5.25 6.75
C LYS A 161 19.37 5.30 7.99
N THR A 162 18.25 6.01 7.88
CA THR A 162 17.24 6.07 8.95
C THR A 162 16.55 4.71 9.13
N ILE A 163 16.18 4.04 8.04
CA ILE A 163 15.58 2.70 8.04
C ILE A 163 16.53 1.68 8.66
N VAL A 164 17.78 1.60 8.19
CA VAL A 164 18.78 0.68 8.74
C VAL A 164 18.99 0.89 10.24
N LYS A 165 19.00 2.15 10.71
CA LYS A 165 19.12 2.46 12.15
C LYS A 165 17.90 2.02 12.97
N ARG A 166 16.70 2.10 12.40
CA ARG A 166 15.45 1.66 13.04
C ARG A 166 15.29 0.13 13.00
N GLY A 167 16.02 -0.54 12.11
CA GLY A 167 16.00 -1.98 11.92
C GLY A 167 14.91 -2.44 10.95
N PRO A 168 14.90 -3.75 10.61
CA PRO A 168 14.08 -4.31 9.54
C PRO A 168 12.57 -4.15 9.76
N ARG A 169 12.12 -4.12 11.02
CA ARG A 169 10.70 -3.89 11.36
C ARG A 169 10.15 -2.54 10.90
N SER A 170 11.02 -1.59 10.58
CA SER A 170 10.60 -0.32 9.98
C SER A 170 10.05 -0.48 8.55
N LEU A 171 10.27 -1.63 7.92
CA LEU A 171 9.72 -1.98 6.60
C LEU A 171 8.38 -2.72 6.69
N ASP A 172 7.96 -3.22 7.85
CA ASP A 172 6.81 -4.13 8.00
C ASP A 172 5.55 -3.59 7.31
N ARG A 173 5.24 -2.30 7.54
CA ARG A 173 4.05 -1.68 6.98
C ARG A 173 4.11 -1.47 5.46
N ILE A 174 5.25 -1.02 4.91
CA ILE A 174 5.36 -0.88 3.45
C ILE A 174 5.35 -2.24 2.74
N LEU A 175 5.93 -3.27 3.36
CA LEU A 175 5.91 -4.64 2.85
C LEU A 175 4.48 -5.19 2.85
N GLU A 176 3.75 -4.99 3.94
CA GLU A 176 2.34 -5.35 4.02
C GLU A 176 1.52 -4.63 2.94
N VAL A 177 1.66 -3.32 2.79
CA VAL A 177 0.96 -2.54 1.76
C VAL A 177 1.32 -3.06 0.36
N ALA A 178 2.58 -3.42 0.11
CA ALA A 178 2.99 -4.01 -1.16
C ALA A 178 2.28 -5.35 -1.41
N MET A 179 2.24 -6.25 -0.44
CA MET A 179 1.54 -7.54 -0.54
C MET A 179 0.04 -7.37 -0.75
N LEU A 180 -0.61 -6.51 0.03
CA LEU A 180 -2.04 -6.21 -0.11
C LEU A 180 -2.35 -5.60 -1.48
N SER A 181 -1.49 -4.71 -1.97
CA SER A 181 -1.67 -4.09 -3.29
C SER A 181 -1.50 -5.08 -4.44
N ASP A 182 -0.66 -6.10 -4.29
CA ASP A 182 -0.53 -7.18 -5.27
C ASP A 182 -1.75 -8.10 -5.25
N PHE A 183 -2.19 -8.53 -4.06
CA PHE A 183 -3.39 -9.35 -3.89
C PHE A 183 -4.65 -8.67 -4.43
N LEU A 184 -4.83 -7.39 -4.11
CA LEU A 184 -5.95 -6.58 -4.60
C LEU A 184 -5.75 -6.12 -6.05
N ILE A 185 -4.58 -6.36 -6.65
CA ILE A 185 -4.28 -5.96 -8.04
C ILE A 185 -4.46 -4.45 -8.22
N ILE A 186 -3.88 -3.67 -7.30
CA ILE A 186 -3.77 -2.20 -7.37
C ILE A 186 -2.40 -1.88 -7.98
N GLU A 187 -2.30 -1.96 -9.31
CA GLU A 187 -1.01 -1.95 -10.02
C GLU A 187 -0.16 -0.71 -9.72
N SER A 188 -0.77 0.47 -9.58
CA SER A 188 -0.06 1.70 -9.29
C SER A 188 0.59 1.69 -7.91
N LEU A 189 -0.13 1.24 -6.87
CA LEU A 189 0.38 1.14 -5.51
C LEU A 189 1.47 0.06 -5.39
N ARG A 190 1.25 -1.09 -6.04
CA ARG A 190 2.25 -2.16 -6.09
C ARG A 190 3.54 -1.67 -6.74
N ASN A 191 3.43 -1.03 -7.91
CA ASN A 191 4.61 -0.54 -8.60
C ASN A 191 5.32 0.55 -7.81
N LEU A 192 4.57 1.45 -7.15
CA LEU A 192 5.13 2.49 -6.30
C LEU A 192 5.89 1.93 -5.09
N THR A 193 5.28 0.99 -4.34
CA THR A 193 5.91 0.35 -3.18
C THR A 193 7.12 -0.49 -3.57
N CYS A 194 7.01 -1.30 -4.63
CA CYS A 194 8.15 -2.08 -5.15
C CYS A 194 9.29 -1.18 -5.64
N ALA A 195 8.97 -0.08 -6.33
CA ALA A 195 9.97 0.88 -6.79
C ALA A 195 10.70 1.51 -5.60
N PHE A 196 9.97 1.93 -4.57
CA PHE A 196 10.56 2.50 -3.37
C PHE A 196 11.47 1.52 -2.63
N LEU A 197 11.02 0.28 -2.43
CA LEU A 197 11.84 -0.78 -1.82
C LEU A 197 13.09 -1.08 -2.65
N SER A 198 12.96 -1.10 -3.98
CA SER A 198 14.12 -1.28 -4.88
C SER A 198 15.11 -0.12 -4.76
N SER A 199 14.62 1.13 -4.70
CA SER A 199 15.47 2.31 -4.53
C SER A 199 16.16 2.36 -3.16
N LEU A 200 15.52 1.84 -2.11
CA LEU A 200 16.17 1.62 -0.81
C LEU A 200 17.31 0.60 -0.94
N GLY A 201 17.07 -0.55 -1.57
CA GLY A 201 18.11 -1.56 -1.79
C GLY A 201 19.30 -1.05 -2.60
N LEU A 202 19.04 -0.27 -3.66
CA LEU A 202 20.08 0.38 -4.47
C LEU A 202 20.84 1.48 -3.73
N SER A 203 20.34 1.95 -2.58
CA SER A 203 21.02 2.94 -1.74
C SER A 203 22.03 2.31 -0.77
N ALA A 204 22.04 0.98 -0.63
CA ALA A 204 23.03 0.28 0.18
C ALA A 204 24.42 0.44 -0.46
N SER A 205 25.41 0.82 0.36
CA SER A 205 26.77 1.04 -0.13
C SER A 205 27.60 -0.24 -0.21
N ASN A 206 27.15 -1.31 0.44
CA ASN A 206 27.78 -2.62 0.52
C ASN A 206 26.74 -3.70 0.88
N GLU A 207 27.16 -4.96 0.81
CA GLU A 207 26.31 -6.12 1.11
C GLU A 207 25.81 -6.13 2.56
N ASP A 208 26.65 -5.81 3.54
CA ASP A 208 26.27 -5.73 4.96
C ASP A 208 25.07 -4.82 5.21
N GLU A 209 25.07 -3.63 4.60
CA GLU A 209 23.96 -2.68 4.73
C GLU A 209 22.68 -3.23 4.08
N LEU A 210 22.80 -3.95 2.97
CA LEU A 210 21.67 -4.60 2.29
C LEU A 210 21.10 -5.75 3.12
N LEU A 211 21.96 -6.60 3.70
CA LEU A 211 21.55 -7.70 4.58
C LEU A 211 20.84 -7.17 5.83
N LYS A 212 21.39 -6.11 6.45
CA LYS A 212 20.73 -5.42 7.57
C LYS A 212 19.38 -4.84 7.20
N LEU A 213 19.25 -4.25 6.00
CA LEU A 213 17.95 -3.76 5.50
C LEU A 213 16.94 -4.92 5.41
N CYS A 214 17.38 -6.08 4.92
CA CYS A 214 16.57 -7.29 4.79
C CYS A 214 16.33 -8.03 6.11
N GLY A 215 16.92 -7.58 7.22
CA GLY A 215 16.84 -8.26 8.52
C GLY A 215 17.57 -9.59 8.56
N LEU A 216 18.62 -9.73 7.76
CA LEU A 216 19.49 -10.89 7.71
C LEU A 216 20.75 -10.61 8.53
N ASP A 217 21.07 -11.51 9.46
CA ASP A 217 22.17 -11.33 10.42
C ASP A 217 23.51 -11.89 9.95
N ALA A 218 23.55 -12.65 8.85
CA ALA A 218 24.76 -13.32 8.36
C ALA A 218 24.98 -13.07 6.86
N GLU A 219 26.23 -12.80 6.50
CA GLU A 219 26.72 -12.98 5.13
C GLU A 219 26.46 -14.43 4.69
N LEU A 220 26.00 -14.60 3.44
CA LEU A 220 25.82 -15.93 2.88
C LEU A 220 27.19 -16.61 2.79
N SER A 221 27.28 -17.88 3.21
CA SER A 221 28.55 -18.59 3.09
C SER A 221 28.88 -18.85 1.61
N GLU A 222 30.17 -19.02 1.28
CA GLU A 222 30.60 -19.45 -0.06
C GLU A 222 29.85 -20.73 -0.51
N GLU A 223 29.55 -21.64 0.41
CA GLU A 223 28.76 -22.85 0.13
C GLU A 223 27.30 -22.53 -0.25
N ASP A 224 26.70 -21.52 0.38
CA ASP A 224 25.34 -21.04 0.05
C ASP A 224 25.30 -20.32 -1.31
N LEU A 225 26.41 -19.72 -1.72
CA LEU A 225 26.53 -18.95 -2.97
C LEU A 225 26.92 -19.81 -4.18
N GLU A 226 27.53 -20.99 -3.99
CA GLU A 226 27.93 -21.84 -5.11
C GLU A 226 26.80 -22.24 -6.09
N PRO A 227 25.55 -22.51 -5.66
CA PRO A 227 24.44 -22.71 -6.59
C PRO A 227 24.17 -21.48 -7.48
N VAL A 228 24.39 -20.29 -6.95
CA VAL A 228 24.22 -19.02 -7.67
C VAL A 228 25.39 -18.83 -8.63
N TYR A 229 26.63 -19.04 -8.19
CA TYR A 229 27.82 -18.97 -9.05
C TYR A 229 27.81 -20.03 -10.15
N ALA A 230 27.26 -21.22 -9.91
CA ALA A 230 27.09 -22.24 -10.94
C ALA A 230 26.15 -21.79 -12.07
N GLN A 231 25.13 -20.98 -11.75
CA GLN A 231 24.19 -20.42 -12.72
C GLN A 231 24.69 -19.11 -13.34
N LEU A 232 25.41 -18.31 -12.56
CA LEU A 232 25.85 -16.95 -12.89
C LEU A 232 27.36 -16.81 -12.62
N GLY A 233 28.16 -17.60 -13.35
CA GLY A 233 29.61 -17.70 -13.10
C GLY A 233 30.41 -16.40 -13.21
N PHE A 234 29.83 -15.36 -13.82
CA PHE A 234 30.45 -14.03 -13.88
C PHE A 234 30.46 -13.32 -12.51
N LEU A 235 29.60 -13.71 -11.57
CA LEU A 235 29.55 -13.12 -10.21
C LEU A 235 30.73 -13.55 -9.32
N ARG A 236 31.48 -14.59 -9.71
CA ARG A 236 32.60 -15.12 -8.92
C ARG A 236 33.89 -14.30 -9.02
N TYR A 237 33.99 -13.40 -10.00
CA TYR A 237 35.24 -12.73 -10.38
C TYR A 237 35.25 -11.22 -10.14
N HIS A 238 34.34 -10.70 -9.31
CA HIS A 238 34.27 -9.30 -8.89
C HIS A 238 34.48 -9.18 -7.38
#